data_AF-A0ABD5H647-F1
#
_entry.id   AF-A0ABD5H647-F1
#
_cell.length_a   1.000
_cell.length_b   1.000
_cell.length_c   1.000
_cell.angle_alpha   90.00
_cell.angle_beta   90.00
_cell.angle_gamma   90.00
#
_symmetry.space_group_name_H-M   'P 1'
#
loop_
_entity.id
_entity.type
_entity.pdbx_description
1 polymer ?
#
loop_
_entity_poly.entity_id
_entity_poly.type
_entity_poly.pdbx_seq_one_letter_code
_entity_poly.pdbx_strand_id
1 'polypeptide(L)'
;MTALNKQALRVPERKRHDWSQAVMRDCDFCDQWSLTVKHENSGCICAICCDAEYTSELKCALESAIDRAEAAEKRIAEHRKVLNSLAAVARRYLPDYDEHPEIQAADELLESTAGLGVKGE
;
A
#
# COMPACT_ATOMS: atom_id res chain seq x y z
N MET A 1 -9.72 6.20 13.73
CA MET A 1 -8.86 6.28 12.53
C MET A 1 -7.43 5.91 12.92
N THR A 2 -7.11 4.62 12.91
CA THR A 2 -5.75 4.15 13.19
C THR A 2 -4.85 4.61 12.06
N ALA A 3 -3.83 5.39 12.39
CA ALA A 3 -2.82 5.82 11.45
C ALA A 3 -2.29 4.58 10.71
N LEU A 4 -2.66 4.42 9.44
CA LEU A 4 -1.94 3.54 8.52
C LEU A 4 -0.47 3.86 8.71
N ASN A 5 0.30 2.88 9.17
CA ASN A 5 1.71 3.08 9.44
C ASN A 5 2.38 3.39 8.09
N LYS A 6 2.52 4.69 7.79
CA LYS A 6 3.14 5.20 6.56
C LYS A 6 4.58 4.69 6.40
N GLN A 7 5.20 4.19 7.46
CA GLN A 7 6.55 3.60 7.41
C GLN A 7 6.61 2.25 6.69
N ALA A 8 5.47 1.58 6.44
CA ALA A 8 5.46 0.31 5.73
C ALA A 8 5.49 0.44 4.20
N LEU A 9 5.13 1.60 3.64
CA LEU A 9 5.14 1.84 2.20
C LEU A 9 6.43 2.57 1.81
N ARG A 10 7.40 1.82 1.28
CA ARG A 10 8.60 2.39 0.67
C ARG A 10 8.24 2.90 -0.73
N VAL A 11 7.83 4.16 -0.81
CA VAL A 11 7.63 4.84 -2.10
C VAL A 11 9.02 5.24 -2.63
N PRO A 12 9.41 4.80 -3.83
CA PRO A 12 10.69 5.22 -4.40
C PRO A 12 10.66 6.72 -4.68
N GLU A 13 11.81 7.37 -4.49
CA GLU A 13 11.97 8.78 -4.84
C GLU A 13 12.50 8.90 -6.27
N ARG A 14 11.86 9.75 -7.08
CA ARG A 14 12.37 10.05 -8.42
C ARG A 14 13.66 10.84 -8.32
N LYS A 15 14.77 10.26 -8.79
CA LYS A 15 16.05 10.97 -8.89
C LYS A 15 15.91 12.21 -9.77
N ARG A 16 16.39 13.34 -9.27
CA ARG A 16 16.40 14.61 -10.00
C ARG A 16 17.72 14.78 -10.70
N HIS A 17 17.70 14.81 -12.03
CA HIS A 17 18.86 15.16 -12.85
C HIS A 17 18.78 16.62 -13.29
N ASP A 18 19.95 17.27 -13.38
CA ASP A 18 20.08 18.59 -13.98
C ASP A 18 20.10 18.47 -15.51
N TRP A 19 18.91 18.55 -16.12
CA TRP A 19 18.74 18.47 -17.57
C TRP A 19 19.32 19.66 -18.32
N SER A 20 19.74 20.74 -17.64
CA SER A 20 20.46 21.83 -18.29
C SER A 20 21.86 21.41 -18.77
N GLN A 21 22.40 20.32 -18.21
CA GLN A 21 23.69 19.75 -18.59
C GLN A 21 23.55 18.63 -19.64
N ALA A 22 22.35 18.41 -20.18
CA ALA A 22 22.11 17.33 -21.12
C ALA A 22 22.84 17.56 -22.45
N VAL A 23 23.38 16.48 -23.00
CA VAL A 23 24.11 16.48 -24.27
C VAL A 23 23.55 15.41 -25.19
N MET A 24 23.53 15.69 -26.50
CA MET A 24 23.10 14.71 -27.51
C MET A 24 24.16 13.60 -27.63
N ARG A 25 23.79 12.38 -27.24
CA ARG A 25 24.59 11.15 -27.37
C ARG A 25 23.66 9.94 -27.44
N ASP A 26 24.22 8.78 -27.75
CA ASP A 26 23.52 7.52 -27.55
C ASP A 26 23.31 7.28 -26.05
N CYS A 27 22.09 6.88 -25.70
CA CYS A 27 21.74 6.48 -24.34
C CYS A 27 22.28 5.07 -24.08
N ASP A 28 23.06 4.87 -23.00
CA ASP A 28 23.66 3.58 -22.66
C ASP A 28 22.64 2.49 -22.25
N PHE A 29 21.35 2.85 -22.17
CA PHE A 29 20.27 1.96 -21.72
C PHE A 29 19.29 1.57 -22.83
N CYS A 30 19.15 2.40 -23.88
CA CYS A 30 18.24 2.13 -24.99
C CYS A 30 18.87 2.30 -26.36
N ASP A 31 20.18 2.63 -26.43
CA ASP A 31 20.96 2.85 -27.65
C ASP A 31 20.38 3.92 -28.59
N GLN A 32 19.46 4.76 -28.09
CA GLN A 32 18.85 5.83 -28.89
C GLN A 32 19.63 7.14 -28.75
N TRP A 33 19.92 7.73 -29.90
CA TRP A 33 20.46 9.09 -30.00
C TRP A 33 19.47 10.11 -29.42
N SER A 34 19.79 10.66 -28.25
CA SER A 34 18.88 11.51 -27.47
C SER A 34 19.63 12.48 -26.55
N LEU A 35 18.90 13.40 -25.91
CA LEU A 35 19.46 14.21 -24.84
C LEU A 35 19.69 13.34 -23.61
N THR A 36 20.94 13.18 -23.23
CA THR A 36 21.37 12.34 -22.12
C THR A 36 22.13 13.13 -21.06
N VAL A 37 22.03 12.67 -19.82
CA VAL A 37 22.75 13.20 -18.64
C VAL A 37 23.59 12.09 -18.02
N LYS A 38 24.60 12.45 -17.22
CA LYS A 38 25.39 11.46 -16.47
C LYS A 38 24.51 10.75 -15.45
N HIS A 39 24.52 9.43 -15.52
CA HIS A 39 23.90 8.52 -14.56
C HIS A 39 24.90 8.15 -13.45
N GLU A 40 24.40 7.74 -12.29
CA GLU A 40 25.22 7.35 -11.12
C GLU A 40 26.17 6.19 -11.43
N ASN A 41 25.79 5.31 -12.35
CA ASN A 41 26.59 4.14 -12.77
C ASN A 41 27.62 4.47 -13.87
N SER A 42 28.07 5.72 -13.98
CA SER A 42 29.04 6.22 -14.99
C SER A 42 28.59 6.23 -16.46
N GLY A 43 27.35 5.82 -16.76
CA GLY A 43 26.75 5.92 -18.10
C GLY A 43 26.01 7.23 -18.39
N CYS A 44 25.48 7.37 -19.60
CA CYS A 44 24.61 8.44 -20.07
C CYS A 44 23.18 7.92 -20.20
N ILE A 45 22.24 8.54 -19.48
CA ILE A 45 20.82 8.14 -19.46
C ILE A 45 19.96 9.21 -20.10
N CYS A 46 18.98 8.81 -20.93
CA CYS A 46 17.99 9.72 -21.48
C CYS A 46 16.79 9.90 -20.52
N ALA A 47 15.98 10.94 -20.75
CA ALA A 47 14.84 11.23 -19.89
C ALA A 47 13.82 10.08 -19.82
N ILE A 48 13.63 9.38 -20.95
CA ILE A 48 12.69 8.25 -21.05
C ILE A 48 13.17 7.08 -20.20
N CYS A 49 14.46 6.72 -20.28
CA CYS A 49 15.03 5.65 -19.46
C CYS A 49 15.00 6.00 -17.97
N CYS A 50 15.27 7.26 -17.62
CA CYS A 50 15.15 7.74 -16.24
C CYS A 50 13.72 7.61 -15.69
N ASP A 51 12.71 7.95 -16.49
CA ASP A 51 11.30 7.79 -16.09
C ASP A 51 10.88 6.31 -16.08
N ALA A 52 11.41 5.49 -16.99
CA ALA A 52 11.17 4.05 -17.02
C ALA A 52 11.69 3.35 -15.76
N GLU A 53 12.91 3.68 -15.30
CA GLU A 53 13.46 3.16 -14.04
C GLU A 53 12.55 3.52 -12.85
N TYR A 54 12.22 4.81 -12.70
CA TYR A 54 11.35 5.27 -11.61
C TYR A 54 9.96 4.62 -11.64
N THR A 55 9.33 4.57 -12.81
CA THR A 55 7.98 3.99 -12.94
C THR A 55 7.97 2.48 -12.71
N SER A 56 9.04 1.77 -13.09
CA SER A 56 9.20 0.34 -12.79
C SER A 56 9.32 0.09 -11.29
N GLU A 57 10.18 0.84 -10.58
CA GLU A 57 10.29 0.73 -9.13
C GLU A 57 8.97 1.07 -8.42
N LEU A 58 8.30 2.14 -8.87
CA LEU A 58 7.02 2.57 -8.31
C LEU A 58 5.94 1.50 -8.49
N LYS A 59 5.91 0.87 -9.67
CA LYS A 59 4.97 -0.22 -9.96
C LYS A 59 5.20 -1.42 -9.03
N CYS A 60 6.44 -1.88 -8.88
CA CYS A 60 6.75 -2.99 -7.96
C CYS A 60 6.40 -2.66 -6.50
N ALA A 61 6.64 -1.41 -6.07
CA ALA A 61 6.27 -0.96 -4.73
C ALA A 61 4.75 -0.93 -4.53
N LEU A 62 3.99 -0.54 -5.56
CA LEU A 62 2.53 -0.52 -5.54
C LEU A 62 1.93 -1.93 -5.52
N GLU A 63 2.41 -2.84 -6.37
CA GLU A 63 2.00 -4.26 -6.37
C GLU A 63 2.23 -4.88 -4.98
N SER A 64 3.42 -4.68 -4.41
CA SER A 64 3.76 -5.16 -3.05
C SER A 64 2.89 -4.52 -1.95
N ALA A 65 2.37 -3.31 -2.17
CA ALA A 65 1.46 -2.67 -1.24
C ALA A 65 0.05 -3.24 -1.32
N ILE A 66 -0.43 -3.52 -2.54
CA ILE A 66 -1.72 -4.16 -2.81
C ILE A 66 -1.75 -5.55 -2.17
N ASP A 67 -0.75 -6.39 -2.43
CA ASP A 67 -0.66 -7.75 -1.86
C ASP A 67 -0.73 -7.74 -0.32
N ARG A 68 -0.05 -6.76 0.31
CA ARG A 68 -0.07 -6.61 1.77
C ARG A 68 -1.42 -6.13 2.28
N ALA A 69 -2.08 -5.23 1.56
CA ALA A 69 -3.43 -4.77 1.91
C ALA A 69 -4.42 -5.94 1.84
N GLU A 70 -4.41 -6.70 0.75
CA GLU A 70 -5.27 -7.89 0.58
C GLU A 70 -5.00 -8.95 1.66
N ALA A 71 -3.74 -9.21 1.99
CA ALA A 71 -3.38 -10.14 3.06
C ALA A 71 -3.85 -9.64 4.44
N ALA A 72 -3.79 -8.33 4.69
CA ALA A 72 -4.32 -7.73 5.91
C ALA A 72 -5.84 -7.83 5.99
N GLU A 73 -6.55 -7.58 4.89
CA GLU A 73 -8.01 -7.75 4.81
C GLU A 73 -8.43 -9.20 5.06
N LYS A 74 -7.75 -10.18 4.45
CA LYS A 74 -7.99 -11.61 4.70
C LYS A 74 -7.80 -11.95 6.18
N ARG A 75 -6.74 -11.44 6.82
CA ARG A 75 -6.51 -11.63 8.26
C ARG A 75 -7.59 -10.99 9.13
N ILE A 76 -8.04 -9.79 8.78
CA ILE A 76 -9.14 -9.11 9.48
C ILE A 76 -10.45 -9.92 9.36
N ALA A 77 -10.75 -10.45 8.17
CA ALA A 77 -11.92 -11.29 7.95
C ALA A 77 -11.86 -12.57 8.79
N GLU A 78 -10.70 -13.25 8.86
CA GLU A 78 -10.54 -14.45 9.69
C GLU A 78 -10.64 -14.11 11.19
N HIS A 79 -10.00 -13.03 11.65
CA HIS A 79 -10.15 -12.59 13.04
C HIS A 79 -11.61 -12.27 13.39
N ARG A 80 -12.36 -11.62 12.48
CA ARG A 80 -13.80 -11.37 12.68
C ARG A 80 -14.58 -12.67 12.81
N LYS A 81 -14.29 -13.69 12.00
CA LYS A 81 -14.93 -15.01 12.10
C LYS A 81 -14.66 -15.69 13.45
N VAL A 82 -13.42 -15.63 13.92
CA VAL A 82 -13.03 -16.18 15.24
C VAL A 82 -13.75 -15.44 16.36
N LEU A 83 -13.77 -14.10 16.32
CA LEU A 83 -14.48 -13.27 17.32
C LEU A 83 -15.97 -13.57 17.36
N ASN A 84 -16.64 -13.68 16.19
CA ASN A 84 -18.05 -14.04 16.13
C ASN A 84 -18.32 -15.43 16.73
N SER A 85 -17.44 -16.40 16.45
CA SER A 85 -17.55 -17.75 17.02
C SER A 85 -17.37 -17.74 18.53
N LEU A 86 -16.41 -16.96 19.04
CA LEU A 86 -16.18 -16.79 20.48
C LEU A 86 -17.36 -16.11 21.17
N ALA A 87 -17.91 -15.05 20.57
CA ALA A 87 -19.09 -14.37 21.08
C ALA A 87 -20.32 -15.29 21.14
N ALA A 88 -20.50 -16.15 20.14
CA ALA A 88 -21.57 -17.16 20.13
C ALA A 88 -21.41 -18.18 21.26
N VAL A 89 -20.17 -18.62 21.54
CA VAL A 89 -19.87 -19.49 22.68
C VAL A 89 -20.14 -18.76 23.99
N ALA A 90 -19.68 -17.51 24.14
CA ALA A 90 -19.84 -16.73 25.36
C ALA A 90 -21.32 -16.52 25.70
N ARG A 91 -22.16 -16.14 24.73
CA ARG A 91 -23.63 -16.01 24.89
C ARG A 91 -24.31 -17.29 25.37
N ARG A 92 -23.75 -18.47 25.07
CA ARG A 92 -24.30 -19.75 25.51
C ARG A 92 -24.04 -20.04 27.00
N TYR A 93 -22.91 -19.55 27.53
CA TYR A 93 -22.44 -19.92 28.86
C TYR A 93 -22.52 -18.77 29.87
N LEU A 94 -22.68 -17.53 29.41
CA LEU A 94 -22.80 -16.35 30.26
C LEU A 94 -24.22 -15.77 30.12
N PRO A 95 -25.09 -15.94 31.13
CA PRO A 95 -26.28 -15.10 31.25
C PRO A 95 -25.80 -13.65 31.35
N ASP A 96 -26.48 -12.73 30.69
CA ASP A 96 -26.21 -11.28 30.70
C ASP A 96 -25.02 -10.82 29.84
N TYR A 97 -24.48 -11.67 28.96
CA TYR A 97 -23.41 -11.29 28.01
C TYR A 97 -23.73 -9.99 27.25
N ASP A 98 -24.95 -9.87 26.70
CA ASP A 98 -25.37 -8.72 25.90
C ASP A 98 -25.69 -7.46 26.76
N GLU A 99 -25.72 -7.59 28.09
CA GLU A 99 -26.00 -6.50 29.03
C GLU A 99 -24.72 -5.77 29.50
N HIS A 100 -23.54 -6.31 29.18
CA HIS A 100 -22.29 -5.66 29.52
C HIS A 100 -22.03 -4.43 28.63
N PRO A 101 -21.79 -3.25 29.22
CA PRO A 101 -21.60 -2.02 28.47
C PRO A 101 -20.37 -2.07 27.54
N GLU A 102 -19.35 -2.84 27.89
CA GLU A 102 -18.17 -3.05 27.04
C GLU A 102 -18.49 -3.85 25.77
N ILE A 103 -19.46 -4.77 25.84
CA ILE A 103 -19.88 -5.62 24.72
C ILE A 103 -20.74 -4.81 23.75
N GLN A 104 -21.68 -4.02 24.27
CA GLN A 104 -22.49 -3.10 23.46
C GLN A 104 -21.61 -2.07 22.74
N ALA A 105 -20.63 -1.49 23.42
CA ALA A 105 -19.69 -0.56 22.81
C ALA A 105 -18.82 -1.22 21.72
N ALA A 106 -18.42 -2.49 21.90
CA ALA A 106 -17.67 -3.23 20.90
C ALA A 106 -18.51 -3.56 19.66
N ASP A 107 -19.77 -3.96 19.84
CA ASP A 107 -20.70 -4.26 18.75
C ASP A 107 -21.05 -3.00 17.93
N GLU A 108 -21.31 -1.87 18.58
CA GLU A 108 -21.52 -0.57 17.90
C GLU A 108 -20.29 -0.13 17.09
N LEU A 109 -19.07 -0.37 17.60
CA LEU A 109 -17.83 -0.12 16.87
C LEU A 109 -17.68 -1.05 15.64
N LEU A 110 -18.09 -2.31 15.75
CA LEU A 110 -18.06 -3.24 14.62
C LEU A 110 -19.08 -2.86 13.54
N GLU A 111 -20.29 -2.45 13.91
CA GLU A 111 -21.32 -2.00 12.97
C GLU A 111 -20.96 -0.69 12.27
N SER A 112 -20.44 0.29 13.02
CA SER A 112 -19.99 1.57 12.45
C SER A 112 -18.81 1.41 11.47
N THR A 113 -17.92 0.44 11.71
CA THR A 113 -16.85 0.12 10.75
C THR A 113 -17.32 -0.68 9.55
N ALA A 114 -18.39 -1.47 9.66
CA ALA A 114 -19.03 -2.16 8.53
C ALA A 114 -19.73 -1.18 7.57
N GLY A 115 -20.25 -0.06 8.09
CA GLY A 115 -20.85 1.03 7.30
C GLY A 115 -19.87 1.83 6.43
N LEU A 116 -18.56 1.64 6.58
CA LEU A 116 -17.52 2.27 5.75
C LEU A 116 -17.17 1.46 4.50
N GLY A 117 -17.95 0.43 4.16
CA GLY A 117 -17.85 -0.26 2.88
C GLY A 117 -17.97 0.75 1.73
N VAL A 118 -16.86 0.98 1.03
CA VAL A 118 -16.79 1.77 -0.19
C VAL A 118 -17.88 1.27 -1.14
N LYS A 119 -18.90 2.09 -1.38
CA LYS A 119 -19.83 1.87 -2.49
C LYS A 119 -18.98 1.92 -3.76
N GLY A 120 -18.65 0.75 -4.31
CA GLY A 120 -18.15 0.65 -5.67
C GLY A 120 -19.30 1.03 -6.60
N GLU A 121 -19.11 2.12 -7.34
CA GLU A 121 -19.79 2.37 -8.61
C GLU A 121 -19.02 1.67 -9.74
#